data_AF-A0A9E4AT88-F1
#
_entry.id   AF-A0A9E4AT88-F1
#
_cell.length_a   1.000
_cell.length_b   1.000
_cell.length_c   1.000
_cell.angle_alpha   90.00
_cell.angle_beta   90.00
_cell.angle_gamma   90.00
#
_symmetry.space_group_name_H-M   'P 1'
#
loop_
_entity.id
_entity.type
_entity.pdbx_description
1 polymer ?
#
loop_
_entity_poly.entity_id
_entity_poly.type
_entity_poly.pdbx_seq_one_letter_code
_entity_poly.pdbx_strand_id
1 'polypeptide(L)'
;MMILKGDLEAAKQILATIPDDFVDRARPATRLEIAQEAAGMGSLSELENNIESNGDDLSNRYAYSIVLASLRRYEEALEQAMFILRRDRSFRDDLGRETMVRILNLLGSDSPLAKRYRRQMFAFMH
;
A
#
# COMPACT_ATOMS: atom_id res chain seq x y z
N MET A 1 3.29 13.74 26.31
CA MET A 1 4.30 13.69 25.23
C MET A 1 3.64 14.06 23.92
N MET A 2 3.93 15.24 23.34
CA MET A 2 3.21 15.83 22.21
C MET A 2 4.21 16.29 21.14
N ILE A 3 5.07 15.38 20.67
CA ILE A 3 6.17 15.70 19.75
C ILE A 3 5.95 15.11 18.34
N LEU A 4 5.15 14.06 18.17
CA LEU A 4 5.04 13.37 16.87
C LEU A 4 4.10 14.00 15.82
N LYS A 5 3.22 14.94 16.19
CA LYS A 5 2.32 15.59 15.22
C LYS A 5 2.94 16.80 14.50
N GLY A 6 3.93 17.46 15.12
CA GLY A 6 4.54 18.67 14.59
C GLY A 6 5.43 18.42 13.37
N ASP A 7 6.21 17.34 13.39
CA ASP A 7 7.11 16.97 12.29
C ASP A 7 6.37 16.43 11.04
N LEU A 8 5.16 15.92 11.24
CA LEU A 8 4.35 15.34 10.17
C LEU A 8 3.80 16.40 9.21
N GLU A 9 3.38 17.54 9.75
CA GLU A 9 2.89 18.67 8.98
C GLU A 9 4.05 19.42 8.29
N ALA A 10 5.20 19.51 8.96
CA ALA A 10 6.42 20.05 8.35
C ALA A 10 6.88 19.21 7.14
N ALA A 11 6.77 17.87 7.22
CA ALA A 11 7.08 16.98 6.10
C ALA A 11 6.13 17.18 4.90
N LYS A 12 4.84 17.44 5.14
CA LYS A 12 3.85 17.75 4.08
C LYS A 12 4.14 19.07 3.38
N GLN A 13 4.54 20.11 4.12
CA GLN A 13 4.87 21.42 3.53
C GLN A 13 6.13 21.38 2.66
N ILE A 14 7.15 20.60 3.05
CA ILE A 14 8.36 20.44 2.24
C ILE A 14 8.08 19.64 0.96
N LEU A 15 7.19 18.64 1.03
CA LEU A 15 6.74 17.89 -0.14
C LEU A 15 5.93 18.75 -1.13
N ALA A 16 5.24 19.78 -0.65
CA ALA A 16 4.46 20.71 -1.49
C ALA A 16 5.32 21.73 -2.28
N THR A 17 6.55 22.02 -1.83
CA THR A 17 7.47 22.98 -2.50
C THR A 17 8.30 22.42 -3.66
N ILE A 18 8.23 21.11 -3.84
CA ILE A 18 8.65 20.38 -5.02
C ILE A 18 7.97 20.80 -6.38
N PRO A 19 8.58 20.85 -7.58
CA PRO A 19 7.85 20.97 -8.87
C PRO A 19 7.30 19.65 -9.44
N ASP A 20 6.03 19.61 -9.87
CA ASP A 20 5.22 18.38 -10.15
C ASP A 20 5.83 17.37 -11.14
N ASP A 21 6.76 17.82 -12.00
CA ASP A 21 7.40 17.01 -13.04
C ASP A 21 8.48 16.04 -12.55
N PHE A 22 8.76 15.97 -11.25
CA PHE A 22 9.67 14.96 -10.70
C PHE A 22 8.93 13.64 -10.46
N VAL A 23 9.12 12.68 -11.39
CA VAL A 23 8.75 11.25 -11.26
C VAL A 23 9.14 10.66 -9.90
N ASP A 24 10.17 11.21 -9.25
CA ASP A 24 10.67 10.77 -7.95
C ASP A 24 10.01 11.40 -6.72
N ARG A 25 9.11 12.39 -6.85
CA ARG A 25 8.44 12.99 -5.67
C ARG A 25 7.13 12.33 -5.28
N ALA A 26 6.45 11.67 -6.22
CA ALA A 26 5.26 10.87 -5.93
C ALA A 26 5.56 9.69 -4.99
N ARG A 27 6.79 9.14 -5.05
CA ARG A 27 7.23 8.02 -4.23
C ARG A 27 7.36 8.37 -2.74
N PRO A 28 8.06 9.44 -2.31
CA PRO A 28 8.15 9.80 -0.89
C PRO A 28 6.80 10.20 -0.27
N ALA A 29 5.91 10.89 -1.00
CA ALA A 29 4.57 11.20 -0.50
C ALA A 29 3.73 9.93 -0.27
N THR A 30 3.64 9.04 -1.29
CA THR A 30 2.91 7.77 -1.18
C THR A 30 3.49 6.87 -0.07
N ARG A 31 4.82 6.86 0.12
CA ARG A 31 5.46 6.13 1.22
C ARG A 31 5.05 6.66 2.58
N LEU A 32 4.98 7.99 2.72
CA LEU A 32 4.57 8.63 3.97
C LEU A 32 3.11 8.31 4.30
N GLU A 33 2.22 8.37 3.30
CA GLU A 33 0.82 7.99 3.47
C GLU A 33 0.67 6.53 3.90
N ILE A 34 1.34 5.59 3.23
CA ILE A 34 1.33 4.16 3.61
C ILE A 34 1.88 3.97 5.03
N ALA A 35 2.94 4.69 5.42
CA ALA A 35 3.49 4.58 6.76
C ALA A 35 2.55 5.14 7.84
N GLN A 36 1.86 6.26 7.56
CA GLN A 36 0.86 6.83 8.46
C GLN A 36 -0.36 5.92 8.61
N GLU A 37 -0.81 5.34 7.50
CA GLU A 37 -1.93 4.42 7.45
C GLU A 37 -1.60 3.12 8.21
N ALA A 38 -0.42 2.55 7.97
CA ALA A 38 0.09 1.37 8.67
C ALA A 38 0.18 1.59 10.19
N ALA A 39 0.54 2.79 10.65
CA ALA A 39 0.65 3.10 12.07
C ALA A 39 -0.69 2.98 12.83
N GLY A 40 -1.82 3.07 12.12
CA GLY A 40 -3.16 2.87 12.68
C GLY A 40 -3.71 1.45 12.54
N MET A 41 -2.99 0.53 11.90
CA MET A 41 -3.52 -0.77 11.42
C MET A 41 -3.15 -1.97 12.28
N GLY A 42 -2.54 -1.76 13.45
CA GLY A 42 -2.05 -2.84 14.31
C GLY A 42 -0.69 -3.38 13.86
N SER A 43 -0.11 -4.29 14.65
CA SER A 43 1.19 -4.88 14.35
C SER A 43 1.08 -5.98 13.29
N LEU A 44 2.20 -6.23 12.59
CA LEU A 44 2.29 -7.29 11.58
C LEU A 44 1.84 -8.65 12.14
N SER A 45 2.28 -9.01 13.35
CA SER A 45 1.95 -10.30 13.98
C SER A 45 0.48 -10.40 14.38
N GLU A 46 -0.15 -9.32 14.83
CA GLU A 46 -1.59 -9.31 15.11
C GLU A 46 -2.41 -9.54 13.83
N LEU A 47 -2.03 -8.87 12.74
CA LEU A 47 -2.69 -9.01 11.44
C LEU A 47 -2.49 -10.41 10.85
N GLU A 48 -1.30 -10.98 10.99
CA GLU A 48 -1.00 -12.35 10.56
C GLU A 48 -1.87 -13.38 11.32
N ASN A 49 -1.94 -13.29 12.65
CA ASN A 49 -2.81 -14.13 13.47
C ASN A 49 -4.30 -14.00 13.09
N ASN A 50 -4.74 -12.77 12.79
CA ASN A 50 -6.11 -12.52 12.34
C ASN A 50 -6.39 -13.18 10.99
N ILE A 51 -5.43 -13.14 10.06
CA ILE A 51 -5.55 -13.79 8.74
C ILE A 51 -5.50 -15.32 8.88
N GLU A 52 -4.70 -15.86 9.78
CA GLU A 52 -4.70 -17.30 10.07
C GLU A 52 -6.04 -17.78 10.63
N SER A 53 -6.65 -16.98 11.50
CA SER A 53 -7.94 -17.27 12.12
C SER A 53 -9.11 -17.05 11.15
N ASN A 54 -9.03 -16.03 10.30
CA ASN A 54 -10.04 -15.69 9.30
C ASN A 54 -9.41 -15.17 8.00
N GLY A 55 -8.97 -16.11 7.18
CA GLY A 55 -8.29 -15.83 5.91
C GLY A 55 -9.18 -15.17 4.85
N ASP A 56 -10.48 -15.00 5.05
CA ASP A 56 -11.35 -14.31 4.10
C ASP A 56 -11.68 -12.87 4.53
N ASP A 57 -11.12 -12.39 5.66
CA ASP A 57 -11.30 -11.01 6.08
C ASP A 57 -10.47 -10.04 5.23
N LEU A 58 -11.15 -9.46 4.23
CA LEU A 58 -10.58 -8.49 3.31
C LEU A 58 -10.09 -7.21 4.00
N SER A 59 -10.69 -6.83 5.13
CA SER A 59 -10.24 -5.65 5.88
C SER A 59 -8.90 -5.92 6.56
N ASN A 60 -8.74 -7.10 7.18
CA ASN A 60 -7.46 -7.52 7.77
C ASN A 60 -6.39 -7.74 6.69
N ARG A 61 -6.73 -8.31 5.54
CA ARG A 61 -5.80 -8.44 4.41
C ARG A 61 -5.34 -7.10 3.85
N TYR A 62 -6.23 -6.11 3.82
CA TYR A 62 -5.90 -4.76 3.40
C TYR A 62 -4.89 -4.13 4.37
N ALA A 63 -5.21 -4.18 5.67
CA ALA A 63 -4.31 -3.70 6.72
C ALA A 63 -2.94 -4.38 6.65
N TYR A 64 -2.92 -5.71 6.46
CA TYR A 64 -1.68 -6.48 6.31
C TYR A 64 -0.88 -6.06 5.08
N SER A 65 -1.54 -5.82 3.94
CA SER A 65 -0.90 -5.29 2.73
C SER A 65 -0.22 -3.93 2.97
N ILE A 66 -0.90 -3.00 3.63
CA ILE A 66 -0.38 -1.66 3.92
C ILE A 66 0.80 -1.73 4.90
N VAL A 67 0.71 -2.55 5.95
CA VAL A 67 1.83 -2.76 6.89
C VAL A 67 3.03 -3.38 6.17
N LEU A 68 2.84 -4.39 5.34
CA LEU A 68 3.92 -4.99 4.52
C LEU A 68 4.55 -3.96 3.57
N ALA A 69 3.74 -3.12 2.92
CA ALA A 69 4.24 -2.06 2.04
C ALA A 69 5.06 -1.02 2.82
N SER A 70 4.67 -0.67 4.05
CA SER A 70 5.43 0.22 4.93
C SER A 70 6.81 -0.35 5.29
N LEU A 71 6.89 -1.68 5.44
CA LEU A 71 8.12 -2.44 5.69
C LEU A 71 8.93 -2.71 4.42
N ARG A 72 8.53 -2.16 3.27
CA ARG A 72 9.11 -2.41 1.94
C ARG A 72 9.03 -3.87 1.47
N ARG A 73 8.18 -4.68 2.10
CA ARG A 73 7.85 -6.06 1.68
C ARG A 73 6.81 -6.03 0.56
N TYR A 74 7.20 -5.43 -0.57
CA TYR A 74 6.25 -5.08 -1.63
C TYR A 74 5.64 -6.29 -2.35
N GLU A 75 6.40 -7.38 -2.53
CA GLU A 75 5.87 -8.60 -3.16
C GLU A 75 4.71 -9.17 -2.36
N GLU A 76 4.90 -9.34 -1.05
CA GLU A 76 3.89 -9.86 -0.15
C GLU A 76 2.70 -8.89 -0.03
N ALA A 77 2.96 -7.58 0.01
CA ALA A 77 1.90 -6.58 0.00
C ALA A 77 1.03 -6.69 -1.27
N LEU A 78 1.65 -6.89 -2.44
CA LEU A 78 0.96 -7.10 -3.71
C LEU A 78 0.17 -8.41 -3.74
N GLU A 79 0.67 -9.48 -3.11
CA GLU A 79 -0.07 -10.74 -2.98
C GLU A 79 -1.37 -10.55 -2.22
N GLN A 80 -1.33 -9.82 -1.10
CA GLN A 80 -2.53 -9.53 -0.29
C GLN A 80 -3.53 -8.66 -1.06
N ALA A 81 -3.06 -7.61 -1.74
CA ALA A 81 -3.93 -6.75 -2.53
C ALA A 81 -4.53 -7.49 -3.73
N MET A 82 -3.78 -8.39 -4.38
CA MET A 82 -4.28 -9.26 -5.44
C MET A 82 -5.31 -10.27 -4.90
N PHE A 83 -5.12 -10.80 -3.69
CA PHE A 83 -6.12 -11.65 -3.04
C PHE A 83 -7.45 -10.91 -2.88
N ILE A 84 -7.40 -9.68 -2.36
CA ILE A 84 -8.60 -8.84 -2.21
C ILE A 84 -9.28 -8.64 -3.55
N LEU A 85 -8.52 -8.23 -4.57
CA LEU A 85 -9.03 -8.01 -5.92
C LEU A 85 -9.70 -9.27 -6.51
N ARG A 86 -9.11 -10.45 -6.26
CA ARG A 86 -9.66 -11.73 -6.72
C ARG A 86 -10.91 -12.16 -5.96
N ARG A 87 -11.01 -11.81 -4.68
CA ARG A 87 -12.11 -12.23 -3.80
C ARG A 87 -13.33 -11.33 -3.96
N ASP A 88 -13.12 -10.02 -3.94
CA ASP A 88 -14.15 -9.00 -4.15
C ASP A 88 -13.51 -7.76 -4.79
N ARG A 89 -13.72 -7.63 -6.10
CA ARG A 89 -13.25 -6.47 -6.88
C ARG A 89 -13.89 -5.16 -6.42
N SER A 90 -15.13 -5.19 -5.94
CA SER A 90 -15.84 -4.00 -5.47
C SER A 90 -15.54 -3.64 -4.01
N PHE A 91 -14.68 -4.41 -3.34
CA PHE A 91 -14.37 -4.20 -1.94
C PHE A 91 -13.90 -2.77 -1.68
N ARG A 92 -14.67 -2.03 -0.88
CA ARG A 92 -14.43 -0.63 -0.50
C ARG A 92 -14.09 0.26 -1.72
N ASP A 93 -14.96 0.24 -2.73
CA ASP A 93 -14.79 1.05 -3.95
C ASP A 93 -13.49 0.73 -4.71
N ASP A 94 -13.20 -0.57 -4.89
CA ASP A 94 -12.05 -1.07 -5.67
C ASP A 94 -10.68 -0.86 -4.98
N LEU A 95 -10.71 -0.85 -3.64
CA LEU A 95 -9.54 -0.64 -2.78
C LEU A 95 -8.42 -1.64 -3.05
N GLY A 96 -8.76 -2.89 -3.39
CA GLY A 96 -7.79 -3.92 -3.76
C GLY A 96 -6.93 -3.49 -4.95
N ARG A 97 -7.56 -3.01 -6.04
CA ARG A 97 -6.84 -2.51 -7.21
C ARG A 97 -6.07 -1.23 -6.89
N GLU A 98 -6.68 -0.29 -6.18
CA GLU A 98 -6.04 0.98 -5.82
C GLU A 98 -4.74 0.73 -5.04
N THR A 99 -4.78 -0.17 -4.06
CA THR A 99 -3.62 -0.59 -3.27
C THR A 99 -2.53 -1.18 -4.13
N MET A 100 -2.87 -2.07 -5.07
CA MET A 100 -1.91 -2.60 -6.03
C MET A 100 -1.26 -1.47 -6.82
N VAL A 101 -2.04 -0.54 -7.38
CA VAL A 101 -1.51 0.60 -8.15
C VAL A 101 -0.57 1.45 -7.30
N ARG A 102 -0.93 1.78 -6.06
CA ARG A 102 -0.08 2.52 -5.10
C ARG A 102 1.27 1.83 -4.92
N ILE A 103 1.28 0.53 -4.59
CA ILE A 103 2.51 -0.24 -4.37
C ILE A 103 3.35 -0.37 -5.66
N LEU A 104 2.70 -0.60 -6.81
CA LEU A 104 3.36 -0.70 -8.12
C LEU A 104 4.01 0.62 -8.55
N ASN A 105 3.42 1.75 -8.17
CA ASN A 105 4.00 3.07 -8.40
C ASN A 105 5.22 3.32 -7.50
N LEU A 106 5.21 2.82 -6.26
CA LEU A 106 6.38 2.86 -5.37
C LEU A 106 7.56 2.05 -5.89
N LEU A 107 7.30 0.88 -6.47
CA LEU A 107 8.32 0.04 -7.10
C LEU A 107 8.89 0.65 -8.40
N GLY A 108 8.14 1.55 -9.04
CA GLY A 108 8.50 2.13 -10.33
C GLY A 108 8.17 1.25 -11.53
N SER A 109 8.25 1.84 -12.71
CA SER A 109 8.00 1.19 -14.01
C SER A 109 9.06 0.15 -14.38
N ASP A 110 10.29 0.30 -13.89
CA ASP A 110 11.42 -0.56 -14.26
C ASP A 110 11.53 -1.84 -13.43
N SER A 111 10.82 -1.92 -12.30
CA SER A 111 10.83 -3.10 -11.44
C SER A 111 10.24 -4.32 -12.17
N PRO A 112 10.99 -5.44 -12.27
CA PRO A 112 10.48 -6.69 -12.83
C PRO A 112 9.24 -7.21 -12.07
N LEU A 113 9.23 -7.01 -10.75
CA LEU A 113 8.09 -7.34 -9.88
C LEU A 113 6.86 -6.53 -10.28
N ALA A 114 7.02 -5.21 -10.46
CA ALA A 114 5.90 -4.36 -10.83
C ALA A 114 5.35 -4.70 -12.23
N LYS A 115 6.22 -5.03 -13.19
CA LYS A 115 5.79 -5.50 -14.53
C LYS A 115 4.98 -6.80 -14.46
N ARG A 116 5.43 -7.78 -13.65
CA ARG A 116 4.73 -9.05 -13.44
C ARG A 116 3.33 -8.83 -12.86
N TYR A 117 3.22 -8.06 -11.78
CA TYR A 117 1.95 -7.82 -11.10
C TYR A 117 1.00 -6.93 -11.90
N ARG A 118 1.50 -5.91 -12.63
CA ARG A 118 0.67 -5.15 -13.58
C ARG A 118 0.01 -6.07 -14.60
N ARG A 119 0.78 -6.98 -15.22
CA ARG A 119 0.24 -7.94 -16.20
C ARG A 119 -0.81 -8.86 -15.59
N GLN A 120 -0.61 -9.35 -14.36
CA GLN A 120 -1.60 -10.18 -13.66
C GLN A 120 -2.88 -9.41 -13.32
N MET A 121 -2.74 -8.16 -12.86
CA MET A 121 -3.87 -7.28 -12.56
C MET A 121 -4.71 -7.03 -13.82
N PHE A 122 -4.07 -6.63 -14.93
CA PHE A 122 -4.78 -6.42 -16.20
C PHE A 122 -5.44 -7.69 -16.72
N ALA A 123 -4.77 -8.84 -16.64
CA ALA A 123 -5.33 -10.12 -17.08
C ALA A 123 -6.55 -10.56 -16.27
N PHE A 124 -6.67 -10.14 -15.00
CA PHE A 124 -7.83 -10.43 -14.17
C PHE A 124 -8.99 -9.45 -14.38
N MET A 125 -8.69 -8.22 -14.83
CA MET A 125 -9.69 -7.17 -15.03
C MET A 125 -10.36 -7.20 -16.42
N HIS A 126 -9.86 -8.03 -17.33
CA HIS A 126 -10.33 -8.21 -18.70
C HIS A 126 -11.23 -9.44 -18.79
#